data_AF-A0A959PF35-F1
#
_entry.id   AF-A0A959PF35-F1
#
_cell.length_a   1.000
_cell.length_b   1.000
_cell.length_c   1.000
_cell.angle_alpha   90.00
_cell.angle_beta   90.00
_cell.angle_gamma   90.00
#
_symmetry.space_group_name_H-M   'P 1'
#
loop_
_entity.id
_entity.type
_entity.pdbx_description
1 polymer ?
#
loop_
_entity_poly.entity_id
_entity_poly.type
_entity_poly.pdbx_seq_one_letter_code
_entity_poly.pdbx_strand_id
1 'polypeptide(L)'
;MGNITTPADLKNAVLLLETEQVIHLQNLREQFFLSYESLKPARLIESALKEVASSPYLVNNILITFIGLTTGYIAQKAAKGKSNTKLKKLFGYILQFGLTKLVTQNPDAIKSIGKYIEQKIFPQKEMNQTE
;
A
#
# COMPACT_ATOMS: atom_id res chain seq x y z
N MET A 1 -32.60 50.83 7.35
CA MET A 1 -32.13 51.77 6.30
C MET A 1 -32.93 53.05 6.45
N GLY A 2 -32.30 54.11 6.95
CA GLY A 2 -32.97 55.42 7.10
C GLY A 2 -33.14 56.09 5.74
N ASN A 3 -34.24 56.83 5.55
CA ASN A 3 -34.50 57.54 4.30
C ASN A 3 -33.38 58.55 4.00
N ILE A 4 -32.78 58.44 2.82
CA ILE A 4 -31.79 59.41 2.32
C ILE A 4 -32.55 60.70 2.01
N THR A 5 -32.52 61.65 2.93
CA THR A 5 -33.35 62.86 2.83
C THR A 5 -32.51 64.11 2.52
N THR A 6 -31.18 64.03 2.69
CA THR A 6 -30.25 65.12 2.41
C THR A 6 -29.10 64.70 1.49
N PRO A 7 -28.47 65.63 0.74
CA PRO A 7 -27.29 65.36 -0.07
C PRO A 7 -26.09 64.80 0.73
N ALA A 8 -26.00 65.13 2.02
CA ALA A 8 -24.97 64.60 2.91
C ALA A 8 -25.19 63.13 3.25
N ASP A 9 -26.45 62.72 3.46
CA ASP A 9 -26.81 61.32 3.70
C ASP A 9 -26.53 60.44 2.47
N LEU A 10 -26.76 60.98 1.27
CA LEU A 10 -26.45 60.29 0.02
C LEU A 10 -24.94 60.04 -0.11
N LYS A 11 -24.12 61.05 0.19
CA LYS A 11 -22.65 60.92 0.15
C LYS A 11 -22.14 59.90 1.16
N ASN A 12 -22.70 59.87 2.36
CA ASN A 12 -22.34 58.89 3.38
C ASN A 12 -22.77 57.47 2.99
N ALA A 13 -23.95 57.31 2.40
CA ALA A 13 -24.42 56.02 1.89
C ALA A 13 -23.55 55.50 0.74
N VAL A 14 -23.14 56.37 -0.18
CA VAL A 14 -22.19 56.01 -1.26
C VAL A 14 -20.86 55.55 -0.69
N LEU A 15 -20.30 56.30 0.27
CA LEU A 15 -19.01 55.96 0.89
C LEU A 15 -19.09 54.63 1.67
N LEU A 16 -20.20 54.38 2.36
CA LEU A 16 -20.47 53.10 3.02
C LEU A 16 -20.52 51.95 2.01
N LEU A 17 -21.28 52.11 0.91
CA LEU A 17 -21.42 51.11 -0.13
C LEU A 17 -20.10 50.84 -0.87
N GLU A 18 -19.29 51.87 -1.14
CA GLU A 18 -17.95 51.71 -1.72
C GLU A 18 -17.03 50.91 -0.78
N THR A 19 -17.11 51.18 0.53
CA THR A 19 -16.33 50.45 1.53
C THR A 19 -16.75 48.98 1.60
N GLU A 20 -18.06 48.71 1.65
CA GLU A 20 -18.58 47.35 1.61
C GLU A 20 -18.20 46.62 0.32
N GLN A 21 -18.28 47.30 -0.82
CA GLN A 21 -17.91 46.74 -2.12
C GLN A 21 -16.44 46.32 -2.17
N VAL A 22 -15.53 47.14 -1.63
CA VAL A 22 -14.10 46.80 -1.54
C VAL A 22 -13.89 45.57 -0.67
N ILE A 23 -14.55 45.49 0.49
CA ILE A 23 -14.47 44.34 1.40
C ILE A 23 -15.00 43.07 0.71
N HIS A 24 -16.15 43.15 0.05
CA HIS A 24 -16.73 42.03 -0.68
C HIS A 24 -15.83 41.55 -1.81
N LEU A 25 -15.21 42.46 -2.56
CA LEU A 25 -14.30 42.12 -3.64
C LEU A 25 -13.02 41.43 -3.13
N GLN A 26 -12.48 41.90 -1.99
CA GLN A 26 -11.33 41.25 -1.35
C GLN A 26 -11.66 39.82 -0.91
N ASN A 27 -12.79 39.63 -0.25
CA ASN A 27 -13.23 38.32 0.21
C ASN A 27 -13.49 37.36 -0.97
N LEU A 28 -14.11 37.86 -2.05
CA LEU A 28 -14.34 37.07 -3.26
C LEU A 28 -13.01 36.64 -3.90
N ARG A 29 -12.02 37.54 -3.95
CA ARG A 29 -10.68 37.22 -4.48
C ARG A 29 -9.98 36.16 -3.64
N GLU A 30 -10.10 36.23 -2.32
CA GLU A 30 -9.51 35.24 -1.41
C GLU A 30 -10.17 33.88 -1.57
N GLN A 31 -11.51 33.81 -1.59
CA GLN A 31 -12.24 32.57 -1.83
C GLN A 31 -11.93 31.96 -3.20
N PHE A 32 -11.80 32.79 -4.24
CA PHE A 32 -11.39 32.34 -5.57
C PHE A 32 -9.97 31.77 -5.56
N PHE A 33 -9.03 32.44 -4.89
CA PHE A 33 -7.66 31.97 -4.77
C PHE A 33 -7.58 30.64 -4.01
N LEU A 34 -8.28 30.50 -2.89
CA LEU A 34 -8.33 29.26 -2.11
C LEU A 34 -8.98 28.11 -2.88
N SER A 35 -10.05 28.40 -3.62
CA SER A 35 -10.71 27.41 -4.49
C SER A 35 -9.81 27.00 -5.65
N TYR A 36 -9.11 27.94 -6.28
CA TYR A 36 -8.14 27.64 -7.31
C TYR A 36 -6.97 26.80 -6.76
N GLU A 37 -6.49 27.14 -5.56
CA GLU A 37 -5.42 26.41 -4.89
C GLU A 37 -5.85 24.98 -4.53
N SER A 38 -7.08 24.79 -4.04
CA SER A 38 -7.61 23.47 -3.66
C SER A 38 -7.85 22.55 -4.86
N LEU A 39 -8.15 23.12 -6.03
CA LEU A 39 -8.28 22.37 -7.29
C LEU A 39 -6.92 21.96 -7.88
N LYS A 40 -5.80 22.45 -7.35
CA LYS A 40 -4.48 22.00 -7.80
C LYS A 40 -4.31 20.51 -7.48
N PRO A 41 -3.84 19.69 -8.45
CA PRO A 41 -3.66 18.25 -8.24
C PRO A 41 -2.80 17.91 -7.01
N ALA A 42 -1.80 18.74 -6.70
CA ALA A 42 -0.96 18.56 -5.52
C ALA A 42 -1.75 18.60 -4.20
N ARG A 43 -2.72 19.52 -4.06
CA ARG A 43 -3.58 19.63 -2.88
C ARG A 43 -4.58 18.48 -2.78
N LEU A 44 -5.10 18.02 -3.91
CA LEU A 44 -6.00 16.86 -3.97
C LEU A 44 -5.29 15.56 -3.57
N ILE A 45 -4.04 15.38 -4.00
CA ILE A 45 -3.21 14.24 -3.61
C ILE A 45 -2.86 14.33 -2.11
N GLU A 46 -2.50 15.53 -1.63
CA GLU A 46 -2.23 15.77 -0.20
C GLU A 46 -3.44 15.43 0.67
N SER A 47 -4.64 15.87 0.28
CA SER A 47 -5.87 15.56 1.01
C SER A 47 -6.21 14.07 0.98
N ALA A 48 -6.06 13.40 -0.18
CA ALA A 48 -6.30 11.97 -0.30
C ALA A 48 -5.31 11.14 0.54
N LEU A 49 -4.02 11.51 0.53
CA LEU A 49 -3.00 10.88 1.37
C LEU A 49 -3.29 11.07 2.86
N LYS A 50 -3.73 12.26 3.25
CA LYS A 50 -4.11 12.56 4.65
C LYS A 50 -5.33 11.76 5.08
N GLU A 51 -6.33 11.60 4.22
CA GLU A 51 -7.51 10.78 4.47
C GLU A 51 -7.15 9.29 4.60
N VAL A 52 -6.30 8.80 3.71
CA VAL A 52 -5.77 7.43 3.77
C VAL A 52 -4.99 7.19 5.07
N ALA A 53 -4.12 8.14 5.47
CA ALA A 53 -3.33 8.04 6.68
C ALA A 53 -4.16 8.17 7.97
N SER A 54 -5.28 8.89 7.91
CA SER A 54 -6.19 9.08 9.06
C SER A 54 -7.09 7.89 9.32
N SER A 55 -7.20 6.95 8.37
CA SER A 55 -8.01 5.74 8.49
C SER A 55 -7.12 4.53 8.82
N PRO A 56 -7.18 3.98 10.05
CA PRO A 56 -6.40 2.79 10.41
C PRO A 56 -6.69 1.59 9.50
N TYR A 57 -7.91 1.48 9.00
CA TYR A 57 -8.33 0.43 8.07
C TYR A 57 -7.63 0.53 6.70
N LEU A 58 -7.56 1.74 6.12
CA LEU A 58 -6.92 1.95 4.82
C LEU A 58 -5.40 1.73 4.91
N VAL A 59 -4.78 2.23 5.98
CA VAL A 59 -3.35 1.98 6.26
C VAL A 59 -3.07 0.49 6.35
N ASN A 60 -3.90 -0.26 7.10
CA ASN A 60 -3.74 -1.70 7.24
C ASN A 60 -3.89 -2.44 5.90
N ASN A 61 -4.89 -2.08 5.09
CA ASN A 61 -5.10 -2.71 3.78
C ASN A 61 -3.96 -2.43 2.79
N ILE A 62 -3.41 -1.21 2.78
CA ILE A 62 -2.24 -0.86 1.96
C ILE A 62 -1.02 -1.65 2.43
N LEU A 63 -0.81 -1.76 3.74
CA LEU A 63 0.29 -2.54 4.31
C LEU A 63 0.17 -4.03 3.92
N ILE A 64 -1.02 -4.63 4.08
CA ILE A 64 -1.29 -6.02 3.69
C ILE A 64 -1.06 -6.21 2.20
N THR A 65 -1.54 -5.29 1.37
CA THR A 65 -1.34 -5.33 -0.09
C THR A 65 0.13 -5.22 -0.45
N PHE A 66 0.86 -4.30 0.19
CA PHE A 66 2.29 -4.13 -0.02
C PHE A 66 3.07 -5.39 0.39
N ILE A 67 2.76 -5.98 1.54
CA ILE A 67 3.34 -7.25 1.99
C ILE A 67 3.02 -8.36 0.98
N GLY A 68 1.77 -8.47 0.52
CA GLY A 68 1.35 -9.47 -0.46
C GLY A 68 2.07 -9.33 -1.80
N LEU A 69 2.18 -8.11 -2.32
CA LEU A 69 2.86 -7.80 -3.57
C LEU A 69 4.37 -8.03 -3.48
N THR A 70 5.01 -7.55 -2.41
CA THR A 70 6.45 -7.74 -2.21
C THR A 70 6.79 -9.20 -1.99
N THR A 71 6.03 -9.91 -1.17
CA THR A 71 6.18 -11.36 -0.96
C THR A 71 5.96 -12.11 -2.25
N GLY A 72 4.89 -11.79 -2.99
CA GLY A 72 4.60 -12.39 -4.30
C GLY A 72 5.69 -12.13 -5.34
N TYR A 73 6.25 -10.91 -5.37
CA TYR A 73 7.35 -10.55 -6.25
C TYR A 73 8.65 -11.29 -5.89
N ILE A 74 8.99 -11.37 -4.60
CA ILE A 74 10.15 -12.14 -4.11
C ILE A 74 9.96 -13.62 -4.44
N ALA A 75 8.78 -14.18 -4.18
CA ALA A 75 8.44 -15.57 -4.49
C ALA A 75 8.54 -15.84 -6.00
N GLN A 76 7.99 -14.95 -6.83
CA GLN A 76 8.07 -15.07 -8.28
C GLN A 76 9.53 -14.99 -8.77
N LYS A 77 10.34 -14.10 -8.18
CA LYS A 77 11.76 -13.96 -8.51
C LYS A 77 12.57 -15.18 -8.07
N ALA A 78 12.24 -15.78 -6.93
CA ALA A 78 12.82 -17.03 -6.45
C ALA A 78 12.44 -18.21 -7.36
N ALA A 79 11.17 -18.32 -7.76
CA ALA A 79 10.65 -19.40 -8.60
C ALA A 79 11.17 -19.34 -10.05
N LYS A 80 11.22 -18.16 -10.67
CA LYS A 80 11.69 -17.98 -12.07
C LYS A 80 13.21 -18.13 -12.27
N GLY A 81 13.94 -18.70 -11.30
CA GLY A 81 15.32 -19.16 -11.47
C GLY A 81 16.41 -18.08 -11.53
N LYS A 82 16.09 -16.83 -11.91
CA LYS A 82 17.03 -15.68 -11.98
C LYS A 82 17.34 -15.02 -10.63
N SER A 83 16.82 -15.54 -9.52
CA SER A 83 17.21 -15.06 -8.19
C SER A 83 18.69 -15.37 -7.95
N ASN A 84 19.45 -14.30 -7.73
CA ASN A 84 20.86 -14.33 -7.33
C ASN A 84 21.09 -15.45 -6.32
N THR A 85 22.17 -16.20 -6.51
CA THR A 85 22.65 -17.37 -5.76
C THR A 85 22.51 -17.25 -4.23
N LYS A 86 22.41 -16.04 -3.67
CA LYS A 86 22.26 -15.72 -2.24
C LYS A 86 20.94 -16.20 -1.62
N LEU A 87 19.78 -15.98 -2.25
CA LEU A 87 18.49 -16.41 -1.68
C LEU A 87 18.36 -17.94 -1.69
N LYS A 88 18.79 -18.58 -2.78
CA LYS A 88 18.88 -20.05 -2.88
C LYS A 88 19.85 -20.63 -1.83
N LYS A 89 21.01 -19.98 -1.62
CA LYS A 89 21.95 -20.37 -0.57
C LYS A 89 21.35 -20.23 0.82
N LEU A 90 20.62 -19.15 1.10
CA LEU A 90 19.96 -18.95 2.40
C LEU A 90 18.91 -20.03 2.66
N PHE A 91 18.05 -20.32 1.68
CA PHE A 91 17.11 -21.44 1.76
C PHE A 91 17.83 -22.78 1.93
N GLY A 92 18.93 -22.98 1.21
CA GLY A 92 19.80 -24.15 1.34
C GLY A 92 20.38 -24.30 2.75
N TYR A 93 20.85 -23.22 3.36
CA TYR A 93 21.37 -23.23 4.74
C TYR A 93 20.28 -23.51 5.76
N ILE A 94 19.08 -22.94 5.61
CA ILE A 94 17.95 -23.21 6.50
C ILE A 94 17.53 -24.67 6.39
N LEU A 95 17.40 -25.19 5.16
CA LEU A 95 17.09 -26.60 4.91
C LEU A 95 18.17 -27.51 5.47
N GLN A 96 19.44 -27.22 5.21
CA GLN A 96 20.56 -27.99 5.75
C GLN A 96 20.57 -27.96 7.27
N PHE A 97 20.43 -26.79 7.90
CA PHE A 97 20.42 -26.68 9.36
C PHE A 97 19.23 -27.44 9.99
N GLY A 98 18.04 -27.32 9.40
CA GLY A 98 16.85 -28.05 9.84
C GLY A 98 16.99 -29.57 9.67
N LEU A 99 17.46 -30.01 8.51
CA LEU A 99 17.71 -31.43 8.23
C LEU A 99 18.85 -31.98 9.10
N THR A 100 19.95 -31.26 9.29
CA THR A 100 21.08 -31.67 10.13
C THR A 100 20.66 -31.82 11.59
N LYS A 101 19.80 -30.92 12.10
CA LYS A 101 19.26 -31.04 13.46
C LYS A 101 18.32 -32.25 13.60
N LEU A 102 17.51 -32.52 12.59
CA LEU A 102 16.64 -33.71 12.56
C LEU A 102 17.43 -35.02 12.38
N VAL A 103 18.47 -35.04 11.53
CA VAL A 103 19.38 -36.19 11.32
C VAL A 103 20.09 -36.56 12.60
N THR A 104 20.61 -35.56 13.31
CA THR A 104 21.41 -35.80 14.52
C THR A 104 20.54 -36.19 15.72
N GLN A 105 19.29 -35.72 15.79
CA GLN A 105 18.39 -36.06 16.89
C GLN A 105 17.54 -37.33 16.65
N ASN A 106 17.18 -37.65 15.40
CA ASN A 106 16.28 -38.77 15.08
C ASN A 106 16.64 -39.41 13.71
N PRO A 107 17.72 -40.21 13.63
CA PRO A 107 18.16 -40.81 12.37
C PRO A 107 17.12 -41.77 11.75
N ASP A 108 16.29 -42.42 12.56
CA ASP A 108 15.25 -43.35 12.09
C ASP A 108 14.06 -42.63 11.44
N ALA A 109 13.73 -41.42 11.89
CA ALA A 109 12.67 -40.60 11.31
C ALA A 109 13.03 -40.15 9.88
N ILE A 110 14.31 -39.96 9.57
CA ILE A 110 14.75 -39.59 8.23
C ILE A 110 14.82 -40.80 7.31
N LYS A 111 15.17 -41.99 7.82
CA LYS A 111 15.05 -43.24 7.06
C LYS A 111 13.61 -43.52 6.64
N SER A 112 12.62 -43.28 7.52
CA SER A 112 11.21 -43.51 7.19
C SER A 112 10.67 -42.46 6.20
N ILE A 113 11.03 -41.19 6.37
CA ILE A 113 10.69 -40.13 5.39
C ILE A 113 11.36 -40.40 4.04
N GLY A 114 12.63 -40.80 4.03
CA GLY A 114 13.36 -41.18 2.82
C GLY A 114 12.67 -42.33 2.08
N LYS A 115 12.34 -43.42 2.79
CA LYS A 115 11.59 -44.55 2.22
C LYS A 115 10.21 -44.14 1.73
N TYR A 116 9.51 -43.26 2.45
CA TYR A 116 8.18 -42.78 2.05
C TYR A 116 8.23 -41.93 0.77
N ILE A 117 9.24 -41.06 0.64
CA ILE A 117 9.44 -40.23 -0.55
C ILE A 117 9.89 -41.10 -1.73
N GLU A 118 10.82 -42.04 -1.52
CA GLU A 118 11.29 -42.98 -2.54
C GLU A 118 10.13 -43.80 -3.10
N GLN A 119 9.29 -44.38 -2.24
CA GLN A 119 8.14 -45.18 -2.65
C GLN A 119 7.06 -44.36 -3.39
N LYS A 120 6.92 -43.06 -3.07
CA LYS A 120 5.90 -42.20 -3.67
C LYS A 120 6.34 -41.51 -4.95
N ILE A 121 7.64 -41.28 -5.13
CA ILE A 121 8.23 -40.67 -6.34
C ILE A 121 8.65 -41.75 -7.35
N PHE A 122 9.11 -42.90 -6.89
CA PHE A 122 9.35 -44.10 -7.70
C PHE A 122 8.39 -45.21 -7.26
N PRO A 123 7.15 -45.24 -7.75
CA PRO A 123 6.35 -46.44 -7.63
C PRO A 123 7.10 -47.57 -8.34
N GLN A 124 7.56 -48.57 -7.59
CA GLN A 124 8.13 -49.77 -8.17
C GLN A 124 7.07 -50.36 -9.10
N LYS A 125 7.37 -50.30 -10.40
CA LYS A 125 6.57 -50.93 -11.44
C LYS A 125 6.67 -52.43 -11.19
N GLU A 126 5.67 -53.02 -10.55
CA GLU A 126 5.54 -54.46 -10.47
C GLU A 126 5.49 -55.01 -11.90
N MET A 127 6.60 -55.58 -12.35
CA MET A 127 6.63 -56.47 -13.50
C MET A 127 6.06 -57.81 -13.02
N ASN A 128 4.73 -57.91 -12.98
CA ASN A 128 4.11 -59.23 -12.98
C ASN A 128 4.20 -59.78 -14.39
N GLN A 129 5.08 -60.76 -14.51
CA GLN A 129 5.31 -61.61 -15.66
C GLN A 129 4.00 -62.31 -16.03
N THR A 130 3.72 -62.28 -17.32
CA THR A 130 2.91 -63.25 -18.03
C THR A 130 3.40 -64.66 -17.70
N GLU A 131 2.51 -65.51 -17.17
CA GLU A 131 2.16 -66.87 -17.63
C GLU A 131 1.44 -67.65 -16.53
#